data_AF-A0A7X3VPZ5-F1
#
_entry.id   AF-A0A7X3VPZ5-F1
#
_cell.length_a   1.000
_cell.length_b   1.000
_cell.length_c   1.000
_cell.angle_alpha   90.00
_cell.angle_beta   90.00
_cell.angle_gamma   90.00
#
_symmetry.space_group_name_H-M   'P 1'
#
loop_
_entity.id
_entity.type
_entity.pdbx_description
1 polymer ?
#
loop_
_entity_poly.entity_id
_entity_poly.type
_entity_poly.pdbx_seq_one_letter_code
_entity_poly.pdbx_strand_id
1 'polypeptide(L)'
;GGTPTLRFESFEVELNSQLQSALIKLSGDAVTLGIRPEDIHLGENGKNSVDTQVELVEPLGNHALLYLRTEKNNFVAQSDLINMPQHNTPLTVNFNMDKAHLFHPETGDSLF
;
A
#
# COMPACT_ATOMS: atom_id res chain seq x y z
N GLY A 1 24.55 1.86 3.86
CA GLY A 1 23.61 0.75 3.94
C GLY A 1 22.30 1.29 4.45
N GLY A 2 21.31 1.44 3.57
CA GLY A 2 19.96 1.89 3.93
C GLY A 2 19.02 0.71 4.12
N THR A 3 17.84 0.96 4.69
CA THR A 3 16.74 -0.02 4.73
C THR A 3 16.36 -0.41 3.31
N PRO A 4 16.30 -1.71 2.96
CA PRO A 4 15.81 -2.15 1.65
C PRO A 4 14.39 -1.63 1.38
N THR A 5 14.13 -1.24 0.13
CA THR A 5 12.84 -0.75 -0.33
C THR A 5 12.28 -1.64 -1.44
N LEU A 6 10.95 -1.73 -1.54
CA LEU A 6 10.28 -2.11 -2.79
C LEU A 6 10.04 -0.86 -3.60
N ARG A 7 10.47 -0.89 -4.86
CA ARG A 7 10.33 0.20 -5.81
C ARG A 7 9.13 -0.04 -6.70
N PHE A 8 8.16 0.86 -6.63
CA PHE A 8 7.10 1.01 -7.63
C PHE A 8 7.50 2.11 -8.62
N GLU A 9 6.76 2.25 -9.72
CA GLU A 9 7.10 3.27 -10.72
C GLU A 9 7.06 4.70 -10.19
N SER A 10 6.17 5.00 -9.23
CA SER A 10 5.93 6.36 -8.74
C SER A 10 6.24 6.57 -7.26
N PHE A 11 6.62 5.53 -6.51
CA PHE A 11 6.95 5.62 -5.08
C PHE A 11 7.79 4.42 -4.62
N GLU A 12 8.32 4.51 -3.40
CA GLU A 12 9.04 3.42 -2.74
C GLU A 12 8.47 3.17 -1.36
N VAL A 13 8.54 1.91 -0.90
CA VAL A 13 8.17 1.52 0.47
C VAL A 13 9.34 0.78 1.12
N GLU A 14 9.76 1.23 2.30
CA GLU A 14 10.70 0.54 3.17
C GLU A 14 10.12 -0.79 3.64
N LEU A 15 10.91 -1.85 3.52
CA LEU A 15 10.58 -3.16 4.04
C LEU A 15 10.98 -3.27 5.51
N ASN A 16 10.10 -3.83 6.33
CA ASN A 16 10.50 -4.29 7.66
C ASN A 16 11.39 -5.55 7.57
N SER A 17 12.01 -5.93 8.69
CA SER A 17 12.94 -7.07 8.75
C SER A 17 12.30 -8.41 8.36
N GLN A 18 10.99 -8.56 8.60
CA GLN A 18 10.25 -9.78 8.31
C GLN A 18 10.06 -9.97 6.80
N LEU A 19 9.63 -8.92 6.10
CA LEU A 19 9.50 -8.92 4.64
C LEU A 19 10.85 -9.07 3.94
N GLN A 20 11.90 -8.44 4.46
CA GLN A 20 13.26 -8.64 3.95
C GLN A 20 13.71 -10.10 4.04
N SER A 21 13.38 -10.78 5.14
CA SER A 21 13.72 -12.19 5.33
C SER A 21 12.96 -13.09 4.36
N ALA A 22 11.73 -12.72 3.99
CA ALA A 22 10.92 -13.44 3.01
C ALA A 22 11.55 -13.44 1.61
N LEU A 23 12.23 -12.35 1.23
CA LEU A 23 12.89 -12.20 -0.06
C LEU A 23 14.04 -13.20 -0.27
N ILE A 24 14.63 -13.77 0.81
CA ILE A 24 15.70 -14.77 0.70
C ILE A 24 15.21 -16.03 -0.05
N LYS A 25 13.91 -16.32 -0.02
CA LYS A 25 13.30 -17.45 -0.72
C LYS A 25 13.15 -17.21 -2.23
N LEU A 26 13.37 -15.98 -2.69
CA LEU A 26 13.17 -15.57 -4.06
C LEU A 26 14.50 -15.52 -4.80
N SER A 27 14.56 -16.08 -6.01
CA SER A 27 15.76 -16.05 -6.86
C SER A 27 15.76 -14.90 -7.88
N GLY A 28 14.80 -13.98 -7.80
CA GLY A 28 14.64 -12.85 -8.72
C GLY A 28 14.42 -11.52 -8.00
N ASP A 29 14.30 -10.45 -8.79
CA ASP A 29 14.30 -9.06 -8.30
C ASP A 29 12.89 -8.44 -8.21
N ALA A 30 11.84 -9.23 -8.42
CA ALA A 30 10.46 -8.76 -8.46
C ALA A 30 9.54 -9.59 -7.56
N VAL A 31 8.64 -8.92 -6.85
CA VAL A 31 7.60 -9.53 -6.02
C VAL A 31 6.28 -8.83 -6.23
N THR A 32 5.19 -9.50 -5.87
CA THR A 32 3.89 -8.85 -5.69
C THR A 32 3.71 -8.49 -4.22
N LEU A 33 3.49 -7.21 -3.94
CA LEU A 33 3.11 -6.73 -2.61
C LEU A 33 1.60 -6.83 -2.44
N GLY A 34 1.16 -7.54 -1.40
CA GLY A 34 -0.23 -7.53 -0.96
C GLY A 34 -0.38 -6.75 0.34
N ILE A 35 -1.34 -5.84 0.38
CA ILE A 35 -1.77 -5.13 1.58
C ILE A 35 -3.29 -5.01 1.56
N ARG A 36 -3.94 -5.17 2.70
CA ARG A 36 -5.40 -5.07 2.77
C ARG A 36 -5.83 -3.61 2.84
N PRO A 37 -7.01 -3.24 2.31
CA PRO A 37 -7.50 -1.86 2.36
C PRO A 37 -7.53 -1.26 3.77
N GLU A 38 -7.89 -2.05 4.79
CA GLU A 38 -7.92 -1.62 6.19
C GLU A 38 -6.55 -1.33 6.81
N ASP A 39 -5.48 -1.83 6.21
CA ASP A 39 -4.09 -1.62 6.63
C ASP A 39 -3.43 -0.44 5.87
N ILE A 40 -4.21 0.32 5.10
CA ILE A 40 -3.81 1.55 4.41
C ILE A 40 -4.45 2.73 5.12
N HIS A 41 -3.65 3.49 5.86
CA HIS A 41 -4.16 4.56 6.71
C HIS A 41 -4.16 5.90 5.97
N LEU A 42 -5.18 6.72 6.25
CA LEU A 42 -5.29 8.05 5.69
C LEU A 42 -4.36 9.01 6.42
N GLY A 43 -3.65 9.81 5.63
CA GLY A 43 -2.74 10.83 6.11
C GLY A 43 -1.39 10.28 6.60
N GLU A 44 -0.77 11.13 7.41
CA GLU A 44 0.49 11.01 8.14
C GLU A 44 1.79 11.17 7.34
N ASN A 45 2.58 12.15 7.80
CA ASN A 45 3.99 12.33 7.45
C ASN A 45 4.81 11.21 8.13
N GLY A 46 4.71 9.98 7.63
CA GLY A 46 5.41 8.81 8.15
C GLY A 46 6.30 8.15 7.10
N LYS A 47 7.02 7.10 7.52
CA LYS A 47 7.69 6.18 6.57
C LYS A 47 6.64 5.45 5.73
N ASN A 48 6.91 5.20 4.46
CA ASN A 48 5.99 4.50 3.54
C ASN A 48 4.69 5.27 3.24
N SER A 49 4.79 6.60 3.25
CA SER A 49 3.71 7.48 2.83
C SER A 49 3.75 7.70 1.32
N VAL A 50 2.59 7.72 0.70
CA VAL A 50 2.42 7.84 -0.75
C VAL A 50 1.36 8.88 -1.04
N ASP A 51 1.69 9.83 -1.91
CA ASP A 51 0.75 10.82 -2.40
C ASP A 51 -0.13 10.22 -3.50
N THR A 52 -1.44 10.43 -3.36
CA THR A 52 -2.47 9.89 -4.25
C THR A 52 -3.52 10.95 -4.59
N GLN A 53 -4.38 10.60 -5.53
CA GLN A 53 -5.62 11.30 -5.82
C GLN A 53 -6.80 10.36 -5.55
N VAL A 54 -7.85 10.88 -4.93
CA VAL A 54 -9.10 10.15 -4.70
C VAL A 54 -9.92 10.08 -5.99
N GLU A 55 -10.11 8.90 -6.54
CA GLU A 55 -10.91 8.65 -7.75
C GLU A 55 -12.37 8.28 -7.45
N LEU A 56 -12.63 7.64 -6.31
CA LEU A 56 -13.98 7.30 -5.87
C LEU A 56 -14.02 7.13 -4.35
N VAL A 57 -15.11 7.61 -3.75
CA VAL A 57 -15.47 7.34 -2.36
C VAL A 57 -16.74 6.52 -2.38
N GLU A 58 -16.68 5.29 -1.87
CA GLU A 58 -17.81 4.37 -1.79
C GLU A 58 -18.18 4.10 -0.32
N PRO A 59 -19.22 4.79 0.21
CA PRO A 59 -19.70 4.55 1.57
C PRO A 59 -20.46 3.21 1.66
N LEU A 60 -20.03 2.34 2.58
CA LEU A 60 -20.60 1.00 2.82
C LEU A 60 -21.37 0.90 4.14
N GLY A 61 -21.72 2.04 4.75
CA GLY A 61 -22.56 2.12 5.94
C GLY A 61 -21.77 2.40 7.21
N ASN A 62 -20.81 1.57 7.60
CA ASN A 62 -19.95 1.81 8.77
C ASN A 62 -18.52 2.26 8.43
N HIS A 63 -18.12 2.11 7.17
CA HIS A 63 -16.84 2.55 6.63
C HIS A 63 -17.04 2.97 5.17
N ALA A 64 -15.99 3.53 4.56
CA ALA A 64 -15.94 3.81 3.13
C ALA A 64 -14.71 3.14 2.50
N LEU A 65 -14.86 2.69 1.26
CA LEU A 65 -13.74 2.36 0.40
C LEU A 65 -13.34 3.60 -0.39
N LEU A 66 -12.03 3.85 -0.44
CA LEU A 66 -11.43 4.94 -1.19
C LEU A 66 -10.62 4.32 -2.31
N TYR A 67 -11.04 4.58 -3.54
CA TYR A 67 -10.26 4.21 -4.70
C TYR A 67 -9.25 5.31 -4.95
N LEU A 68 -7.98 4.96 -4.84
CA LEU A 68 -6.84 5.86 -4.87
C LEU A 68 -5.96 5.56 -6.06
N ARG A 69 -5.41 6.62 -6.62
CA ARG A 69 -4.50 6.53 -7.75
C ARG A 69 -3.25 7.37 -7.51
N THR A 70 -2.09 6.79 -7.77
CA THR A 70 -0.83 7.49 -8.00
C THR A 70 -0.66 7.77 -9.50
N GLU A 71 0.46 8.34 -9.94
CA GLU A 71 0.69 8.51 -11.39
C GLU A 71 0.60 7.21 -12.21
N LYS A 72 0.89 6.06 -11.59
CA LYS A 72 1.09 4.77 -12.26
C LYS A 72 0.39 3.58 -11.63
N ASN A 73 -0.12 3.71 -10.41
CA ASN A 73 -0.71 2.61 -9.65
C ASN A 73 -2.08 3.00 -9.11
N ASN A 74 -2.99 2.04 -9.06
CA ASN A 74 -4.30 2.20 -8.43
C ASN A 74 -4.43 1.17 -7.31
N PHE A 75 -5.03 1.58 -6.19
CA PHE A 75 -5.30 0.69 -5.07
C PHE A 75 -6.49 1.22 -4.25
N VAL A 76 -6.97 0.40 -3.31
CA VAL A 76 -8.13 0.74 -2.48
C VAL A 76 -7.71 0.81 -1.04
N ALA A 77 -8.04 1.90 -0.35
CA ALA A 77 -7.92 2.05 1.09
C ALA A 77 -9.30 2.00 1.75
N GLN A 78 -9.36 1.61 3.02
CA GLN A 78 -10.57 1.67 3.82
C GLN A 78 -10.43 2.79 4.86
N SER A 79 -11.50 3.57 5.05
CA SER A 79 -11.55 4.63 6.05
C SER A 79 -12.85 4.59 6.85
N ASP A 80 -12.80 5.08 8.07
CA ASP A 80 -14.00 5.40 8.83
C ASP A 80 -14.76 6.56 8.18
N LEU A 81 -16.04 6.74 8.52
CA LEU A 81 -16.88 7.78 7.93
C LEU A 81 -16.61 9.20 8.46
N ILE A 82 -15.61 9.36 9.31
CA ILE A 82 -15.27 10.64 9.94
C ILE A 82 -14.28 11.38 9.02
N ASN A 83 -14.61 12.62 8.64
CA ASN A 83 -13.77 13.47 7.79
C ASN A 83 -13.39 12.82 6.44
N MET A 84 -14.36 12.18 5.78
CA MET A 84 -14.12 11.55 4.47
C MET A 84 -13.52 12.57 3.47
N PRO A 85 -12.49 12.17 2.73
CA PRO A 85 -11.94 13.01 1.67
C PRO A 85 -12.97 13.17 0.55
N GLN A 86 -12.82 14.22 -0.26
CA GLN A 86 -13.70 14.46 -1.39
C GLN A 86 -13.16 13.77 -2.65
N HIS A 87 -14.07 13.48 -3.58
CA HIS A 87 -13.67 13.05 -4.92
C HIS A 87 -12.74 14.08 -5.57
N ASN A 88 -11.74 13.60 -6.32
CA ASN A 88 -10.73 14.39 -7.03
C ASN A 88 -9.80 15.24 -6.14
N THR A 89 -9.76 15.03 -4.82
CA THR A 89 -8.78 15.72 -3.96
C THR A 89 -7.49 14.92 -3.80
N PRO A 90 -6.34 15.60 -3.60
CA PRO A 90 -5.12 14.94 -3.18
C PRO A 90 -5.30 14.30 -1.80
N LEU A 91 -4.68 13.15 -1.59
CA LEU A 91 -4.68 12.43 -0.32
C LEU A 91 -3.36 11.70 -0.16
N THR A 92 -2.62 12.00 0.89
CA THR A 92 -1.48 11.17 1.31
C THR A 92 -2.02 9.99 2.12
N VAL A 93 -1.49 8.81 1.86
CA VAL A 93 -1.81 7.59 2.62
C VAL A 93 -0.54 6.89 3.06
N ASN A 94 -0.65 6.07 4.09
CA ASN A 94 0.47 5.32 4.65
C ASN A 94 0.20 3.82 4.61
N PHE A 95 1.17 3.05 4.13
CA PHE A 95 1.09 1.59 4.14
C PHE A 95 1.64 1.01 5.44
N ASN A 96 0.79 0.28 6.18
CA ASN A 96 1.24 -0.48 7.33
C ASN A 96 1.99 -1.74 6.89
N MET A 97 3.30 -1.61 6.69
CA MET A 97 4.14 -2.71 6.21
C MET A 97 4.27 -3.88 7.19
N ASP A 98 3.87 -3.72 8.46
CA ASP A 98 3.78 -4.83 9.42
C ASP A 98 2.60 -5.78 9.15
N LYS A 99 1.69 -5.38 8.26
CA LYS A 99 0.53 -6.16 7.81
C LYS A 99 0.60 -6.57 6.35
N ALA A 100 1.64 -6.14 5.65
CA ALA A 100 1.87 -6.50 4.26
C ALA A 100 2.37 -7.94 4.11
N HIS A 101 2.13 -8.50 2.93
CA HIS A 101 2.53 -9.85 2.53
C HIS A 101 3.23 -9.78 1.17
N LEU A 102 4.13 -10.73 0.90
CA LEU A 102 4.83 -10.81 -0.38
C LEU A 102 4.50 -12.13 -1.07
N PHE A 103 4.32 -12.06 -2.38
CA PHE A 103 3.99 -13.21 -3.21
C PHE A 103 4.97 -13.33 -4.38
N HIS A 104 5.23 -14.57 -4.81
CA HIS A 104 5.99 -14.84 -6.03
C HIS A 104 5.23 -14.28 -7.24
N PRO A 105 5.87 -13.48 -8.11
CA PRO A 105 5.16 -12.73 -9.16
C PRO A 105 4.54 -13.65 -10.24
N GLU A 106 5.14 -14.81 -10.49
CA GLU A 106 4.64 -15.75 -11.51
C GLU A 106 3.66 -16.80 -10.95
N THR A 107 3.94 -17.39 -9.79
CA THR A 107 3.14 -18.50 -9.24
C THR A 107 2.04 -18.03 -8.29
N GLY A 108 2.19 -16.84 -7.69
CA GLY A 108 1.30 -16.34 -6.64
C GLY A 108 1.53 -16.97 -5.27
N ASP A 109 2.58 -17.79 -5.09
CA ASP A 109 2.88 -18.40 -3.80
C ASP A 109 3.24 -17.34 -2.76
N SER A 110 2.68 -17.47 -1.55
CA SER A 110 3.06 -16.61 -0.43
C SER A 110 4.49 -16.90 0.01
N LEU A 111 5.30 -15.83 0.05
CA LEU A 111 6.66 -15.84 0.58
C LEU A 111 6.66 -15.54 2.08
N PHE A 112 5.65 -14.78 2.50
CA PHE A 112 5.32 -14.39 3.86
C PHE A 112 3.85 -14.00 3.97
#